data_AF-A0A1I8HB35-F1
#
_entry.id   AF-A0A1I8HB35-F1
#
_cell.length_a   1.000
_cell.length_b   1.000
_cell.length_c   1.000
_cell.angle_alpha   90.00
_cell.angle_beta   90.00
_cell.angle_gamma   90.00
#
_symmetry.space_group_name_H-M   'P 1'
#
loop_
_entity.id
_entity.type
_entity.pdbx_description
1 polymer ?
#
loop_
_entity_poly.entity_id
_entity_poly.type
_entity_poly.pdbx_seq_one_letter_code
_entity_poly.pdbx_strand_id
1 'polypeptide(L)'
;GYRYFLKYETYLYLALIGTTAVFMWPPNYEPCLLNWACGVFSIALTWGVFLFQMQNLPYAGIYALMFEDVVKTLLRALSVFFFLLMGFSLSFYISNRSMEPFRTFDKSFLKTFDMSLGEYEYVSYFQSINGIFKQYAQTISVFFAIIASVALINLLVGLAVGDIETIRRSSSTKLIAVRVQLINEMQSIFPRWLQKRLHQNTMKLYPNKRRQRSELVSWLLNSAYEQAYVKAELRMIGRSREDQFSAELPS
;
A
#
# COMPACT_ATOMS: atom_id res chain seq x y z
N GLY A 1 7.71 -18.52 -18.46
CA GLY A 1 6.26 -18.70 -18.66
C GLY A 1 5.50 -18.55 -17.37
N TYR A 2 5.42 -19.59 -16.54
CA TYR A 2 4.56 -19.69 -15.35
C TYR A 2 4.81 -18.65 -14.24
N ARG A 3 6.04 -18.18 -14.06
CA ARG A 3 6.38 -17.14 -13.07
C ARG A 3 5.63 -15.80 -13.26
N TYR A 4 5.15 -15.52 -14.46
CA TYR A 4 4.35 -14.33 -14.75
C TYR A 4 2.99 -14.37 -14.04
N PHE A 5 2.32 -15.52 -14.05
CA PHE A 5 1.00 -15.70 -13.43
C PHE A 5 1.02 -15.75 -11.89
N LEU A 6 2.20 -15.76 -11.26
CA LEU A 6 2.33 -15.77 -9.80
C LEU A 6 2.43 -14.35 -9.20
N LYS A 7 2.62 -13.31 -10.02
CA LYS A 7 2.75 -11.92 -9.54
C LYS A 7 1.38 -11.27 -9.39
N TYR A 8 1.07 -10.73 -8.21
CA TYR A 8 -0.17 -9.98 -7.95
C TYR A 8 -0.33 -8.76 -8.87
N GLU A 9 0.77 -8.11 -9.25
CA GLU A 9 0.81 -6.99 -10.19
C GLU A 9 0.16 -7.35 -11.53
N THR A 10 0.39 -8.58 -12.01
CA THR A 10 -0.17 -9.05 -13.29
C THR A 10 -1.69 -9.10 -13.24
N TYR A 11 -2.27 -9.54 -12.12
CA TYR A 11 -3.72 -9.55 -11.93
C TYR A 11 -4.30 -8.13 -11.85
N LEU A 12 -3.59 -7.17 -11.24
CA LEU A 12 -4.01 -5.77 -11.22
C LEU A 12 -4.04 -5.16 -12.63
N TYR A 13 -3.02 -5.44 -13.46
CA TYR A 13 -3.01 -4.99 -14.86
C TYR A 13 -4.12 -5.65 -15.69
N LEU A 14 -4.35 -6.95 -15.50
CA LEU A 14 -5.44 -7.65 -16.20
C LEU A 14 -6.81 -7.10 -15.79
N ALA A 15 -7.03 -6.81 -14.51
CA ALA A 15 -8.26 -6.19 -14.03
C ALA A 15 -8.44 -4.77 -14.60
N LEU A 16 -7.37 -3.98 -14.66
CA LEU A 16 -7.39 -2.65 -15.26
C LEU A 16 -7.73 -2.70 -16.76
N ILE A 17 -7.05 -3.56 -17.52
CA ILE A 17 -7.29 -3.73 -18.96
C ILE A 17 -8.70 -4.27 -19.20
N GLY A 18 -9.16 -5.23 -18.40
CA GLY A 18 -10.51 -5.79 -18.51
C GLY A 18 -11.60 -4.74 -18.24
N THR A 19 -11.48 -3.98 -17.16
CA THR A 19 -12.46 -2.94 -16.79
C THR A 19 -12.49 -1.78 -17.79
N THR A 20 -11.33 -1.35 -18.30
CA THR A 20 -11.25 -0.32 -19.36
C THR A 20 -11.81 -0.82 -20.69
N ALA A 21 -11.55 -2.08 -21.07
CA ALA A 21 -12.11 -2.66 -22.28
C ALA A 21 -13.65 -2.75 -22.23
N VAL A 22 -14.22 -3.19 -21.09
CA VAL A 22 -15.68 -3.23 -20.90
C VAL A 22 -16.27 -1.81 -20.90
N PHE A 23 -15.57 -0.83 -20.33
CA PHE A 23 -16.03 0.56 -20.36
C PHE A 23 -16.09 1.14 -21.77
N MET A 24 -15.08 0.88 -22.61
CA MET A 24 -14.99 1.40 -23.99
C MET A 24 -15.82 0.62 -25.01
N TRP A 25 -16.25 -0.60 -24.71
CA TRP A 25 -16.96 -1.48 -25.63
C TRP A 25 -18.48 -1.49 -25.37
N PRO A 26 -19.35 -1.37 -26.40
CA PRO A 26 -19.10 -1.15 -27.82
C PRO A 26 -18.96 0.34 -28.18
N PRO A 27 -18.06 0.69 -29.11
CA PRO A 27 -17.91 2.07 -29.58
C PRO A 27 -19.16 2.53 -30.34
N ASN A 28 -19.56 3.79 -30.14
CA ASN A 28 -20.71 4.45 -30.78
C ASN A 28 -22.11 4.07 -30.27
N TYR A 29 -22.22 3.50 -29.07
CA TYR A 29 -23.49 3.26 -28.38
C TYR A 29 -23.55 4.06 -27.07
N GLU A 30 -24.77 4.36 -26.61
CA GLU A 30 -24.94 4.94 -25.28
C GLU A 30 -24.48 3.95 -24.19
N PRO A 31 -23.61 4.38 -23.25
CA PRO A 31 -23.08 3.50 -22.22
C PRO A 31 -24.17 3.04 -21.26
N CYS A 32 -24.27 1.72 -21.07
CA CYS A 32 -25.18 1.13 -20.09
C CYS A 32 -24.64 1.27 -18.65
N LEU A 33 -25.45 0.91 -17.65
CA LEU A 33 -25.07 0.97 -16.23
C LEU A 33 -23.79 0.16 -15.93
N LEU A 34 -23.62 -0.99 -16.58
CA LEU A 34 -22.44 -1.82 -16.41
C LEU A 34 -21.17 -1.14 -16.93
N ASN A 35 -21.26 -0.49 -18.10
CA ASN A 35 -20.14 0.29 -18.64
C ASN A 35 -19.74 1.38 -17.66
N TRP A 36 -20.69 2.16 -17.14
CA TRP A 36 -20.43 3.19 -16.14
C TRP A 36 -19.80 2.63 -14.86
N ALA A 37 -20.32 1.52 -14.33
CA ALA A 37 -19.75 0.86 -13.15
C ALA A 37 -18.29 0.43 -13.40
N CYS A 38 -18.02 -0.23 -14.53
CA CYS A 38 -16.66 -0.59 -14.93
C CYS A 38 -15.76 0.62 -15.13
N GLY A 39 -16.29 1.74 -15.65
CA GLY A 39 -15.61 3.02 -15.77
C GLY A 39 -15.14 3.55 -14.42
N VAL A 40 -16.03 3.59 -13.41
CA VAL A 40 -15.71 4.00 -12.04
C VAL A 40 -14.56 3.16 -11.47
N PHE A 41 -14.65 1.84 -11.56
CA PHE A 41 -13.59 0.94 -11.09
C PHE A 41 -12.29 1.13 -11.87
N SER A 42 -12.35 1.31 -13.19
CA SER A 42 -11.17 1.49 -14.04
C SER A 42 -10.39 2.75 -13.69
N ILE A 43 -11.08 3.87 -13.41
CA ILE A 43 -10.45 5.13 -13.02
C ILE A 43 -9.75 4.97 -11.67
N ALA A 44 -10.44 4.38 -10.69
CA ALA A 44 -9.86 4.11 -9.36
C ALA A 44 -8.64 3.16 -9.45
N LEU A 45 -8.75 2.07 -10.22
CA LEU A 45 -7.67 1.12 -10.44
C LEU A 45 -6.48 1.75 -11.17
N THR A 46 -6.72 2.66 -12.13
CA THR A 46 -5.64 3.35 -12.87
C THR A 46 -4.75 4.11 -11.90
N TRP A 47 -5.33 4.93 -11.02
CA TRP A 47 -4.57 5.69 -10.04
C TRP A 47 -3.93 4.79 -8.98
N GLY A 48 -4.60 3.71 -8.56
CA GLY A 48 -4.02 2.72 -7.65
C GLY A 48 -2.79 2.00 -8.23
N VAL A 49 -2.88 1.52 -9.47
CA VAL A 49 -1.76 0.89 -10.18
C VAL A 49 -0.63 1.89 -10.44
N PHE A 50 -0.96 3.13 -10.77
CA PHE A 50 0.02 4.20 -10.94
C PHE A 50 0.82 4.46 -9.65
N LEU A 51 0.17 4.47 -8.47
CA LEU A 51 0.87 4.59 -7.18
C LEU A 51 1.85 3.43 -6.93
N PHE A 52 1.53 2.21 -7.38
CA PHE A 52 2.48 1.09 -7.29
C PHE A 52 3.60 1.19 -8.34
N GLN A 53 3.35 1.73 -9.53
CA GLN A 53 4.39 1.96 -10.54
C GLN A 53 5.42 3.02 -10.15
N MET A 54 5.08 3.93 -9.23
CA MET A 54 5.99 4.96 -8.69
C MET A 54 7.27 4.39 -8.07
N GLN A 55 7.30 3.10 -7.73
CA GLN A 55 8.48 2.37 -7.25
C GLN A 55 9.70 2.50 -8.19
N ASN A 56 9.46 2.70 -9.47
CA ASN A 56 10.51 2.83 -10.48
C ASN A 56 11.15 4.22 -10.52
N LEU A 57 10.57 5.22 -9.84
CA LEU A 57 11.14 6.57 -9.79
C LEU A 57 12.29 6.68 -8.77
N PRO A 58 13.36 7.42 -9.09
CA PRO A 58 14.54 7.50 -8.24
C PRO A 58 14.28 8.14 -6.86
N TYR A 59 13.30 9.05 -6.74
CA TYR A 59 12.97 9.70 -5.46
C TYR A 59 11.69 9.17 -4.84
N ALA A 60 10.60 9.13 -5.61
CA ALA A 60 9.30 8.68 -5.11
C ALA A 60 9.26 7.16 -4.84
N GLY A 61 10.16 6.38 -5.45
CA GLY A 61 10.11 4.93 -5.39
C GLY A 61 10.34 4.33 -4.01
N ILE A 62 11.13 4.99 -3.15
CA ILE A 62 11.31 4.55 -1.76
C ILE A 62 9.99 4.65 -0.99
N TYR A 63 9.31 5.79 -1.10
CA TYR A 63 8.04 6.02 -0.42
C TYR A 63 6.94 5.10 -0.96
N ALA A 64 6.91 4.87 -2.28
CA ALA A 64 5.98 3.92 -2.89
C ALA A 64 6.22 2.47 -2.43
N LEU A 65 7.48 2.02 -2.33
CA LEU A 65 7.84 0.70 -1.79
C LEU A 65 7.45 0.56 -0.32
N MET A 66 7.71 1.59 0.50
CA MET A 66 7.31 1.61 1.91
C MET A 66 5.79 1.55 2.06
N PHE A 67 5.06 2.34 1.27
CA PHE A 67 3.60 2.36 1.28
C PHE A 67 3.02 1.00 0.94
N GLU A 68 3.56 0.30 -0.06
CA GLU A 68 3.10 -1.04 -0.41
C GLU A 68 3.31 -2.05 0.73
N ASP A 69 4.47 -2.02 1.39
CA ASP A 69 4.74 -2.87 2.55
C ASP A 69 3.75 -2.57 3.70
N VAL A 70 3.45 -1.28 3.96
CA VAL A 70 2.45 -0.87 4.97
C VAL A 70 1.04 -1.36 4.61
N VAL A 71 0.61 -1.22 3.36
CA VAL A 71 -0.71 -1.71 2.90
C VAL A 71 -0.84 -3.22 3.10
N LYS A 72 0.22 -3.99 2.84
CA LYS A 72 0.21 -5.45 3.10
C LYS A 72 0.05 -5.77 4.57
N THR A 73 0.77 -5.08 5.46
CA THR A 73 0.60 -5.31 6.90
C THR A 73 -0.80 -4.92 7.37
N LEU A 74 -1.31 -3.77 6.90
CA LEU A 74 -2.67 -3.33 7.20
C LEU A 74 -3.71 -4.35 6.75
N LEU A 75 -3.59 -4.92 5.55
CA LEU A 75 -4.51 -5.97 5.08
C LEU A 75 -4.47 -7.23 5.96
N ARG A 76 -3.28 -7.65 6.40
CA ARG A 76 -3.13 -8.79 7.31
C ARG A 76 -3.81 -8.51 8.65
N ALA A 77 -3.64 -7.30 9.19
CA ALA A 77 -4.28 -6.87 10.42
C ALA A 77 -5.81 -6.76 10.29
N LEU A 78 -6.30 -6.17 9.20
CA LEU A 78 -7.72 -6.07 8.89
C LEU A 78 -8.37 -7.44 8.74
N SER A 79 -7.65 -8.47 8.28
CA SER A 79 -8.19 -9.84 8.21
C SER A 79 -8.54 -10.42 9.58
N VAL A 80 -7.84 -10.03 10.64
CA VAL A 80 -8.19 -10.42 12.02
C VAL A 80 -9.39 -9.60 12.51
N PHE A 81 -9.37 -8.29 12.21
CA PHE A 81 -10.48 -7.38 12.54
C PHE A 81 -11.80 -7.75 11.83
N PHE A 82 -11.73 -8.38 10.66
CA PHE A 82 -12.88 -8.84 9.90
C PHE A 82 -13.81 -9.77 10.71
N PHE A 83 -13.24 -10.72 11.47
CA PHE A 83 -14.06 -11.62 12.29
C PHE A 83 -14.82 -10.88 13.40
N LEU A 84 -14.19 -9.85 13.99
CA LEU A 84 -14.82 -8.98 14.96
C LEU A 84 -16.00 -8.23 14.33
N LEU A 85 -15.79 -7.59 13.18
CA LEU A 85 -16.83 -6.87 12.44
C LEU A 85 -17.99 -7.76 12.03
N MET A 86 -17.71 -9.00 11.62
CA MET A 86 -18.75 -9.96 11.22
C MET A 86 -19.69 -10.27 12.39
N GLY A 87 -19.14 -10.55 13.58
CA GLY A 87 -19.94 -10.84 14.77
C GLY A 87 -20.87 -9.68 15.16
N PHE A 88 -20.35 -8.46 15.20
CA PHE A 88 -21.15 -7.27 15.51
C PHE A 88 -22.14 -6.90 14.39
N SER A 89 -21.75 -7.08 13.12
CA SER A 89 -22.63 -6.88 11.98
C SER A 89 -23.86 -7.79 12.03
N LEU A 90 -23.69 -9.08 12.31
CA LEU A 90 -24.85 -9.98 12.47
C LEU A 90 -25.72 -9.59 13.66
N SER A 91 -25.10 -9.16 14.77
CA SER A 91 -25.85 -8.70 15.94
C SER A 91 -26.72 -7.47 15.63
N PHE A 92 -26.18 -6.48 14.93
CA PHE A 92 -26.93 -5.28 14.53
C PHE A 92 -27.95 -5.58 13.43
N TYR A 93 -27.66 -6.48 12.50
CA TYR A 93 -28.61 -6.94 11.49
C TYR A 93 -29.86 -7.55 12.13
N ILE A 94 -29.71 -8.35 13.20
CA ILE A 94 -30.85 -8.93 13.92
C ILE A 94 -31.56 -7.88 14.77
N SER A 95 -30.79 -7.07 15.51
CA SER A 95 -31.35 -6.13 16.50
C SER A 95 -32.05 -4.92 15.86
N ASN A 96 -31.52 -4.43 14.74
CA ASN A 96 -31.92 -3.15 14.12
C ASN A 96 -32.52 -3.32 12.73
N ARG A 97 -33.08 -4.49 12.40
CA ARG A 97 -33.58 -4.81 11.06
C ARG A 97 -34.61 -3.82 10.50
N SER A 98 -35.32 -3.10 11.37
CA SER A 98 -36.30 -2.07 10.99
C SER A 98 -35.68 -0.80 10.40
N MET A 99 -34.38 -0.58 10.63
CA MET A 99 -33.64 0.59 10.13
C MET A 99 -33.03 0.30 8.75
N GLU A 100 -33.11 1.25 7.81
CA GLU A 100 -32.58 1.06 6.44
C GLU A 100 -31.10 0.61 6.38
N PRO A 101 -30.17 1.18 7.17
CA PRO A 101 -28.77 0.76 7.16
C PRO A 101 -28.50 -0.67 7.66
N PHE A 102 -29.47 -1.28 8.35
CA PHE A 102 -29.36 -2.62 8.92
C PHE A 102 -30.36 -3.61 8.33
N ARG A 103 -31.07 -3.22 7.27
CA ARG A 103 -32.17 -4.00 6.67
C ARG A 103 -31.69 -5.28 5.99
N THR A 104 -30.50 -5.26 5.40
CA THR A 104 -29.86 -6.38 4.74
C THR A 104 -28.45 -6.58 5.32
N PHE A 105 -27.94 -7.81 5.24
CA PHE A 105 -26.65 -8.15 5.86
C PHE A 105 -25.48 -7.34 5.27
N ASP A 106 -25.44 -7.18 3.95
CA ASP A 106 -24.45 -6.38 3.23
C ASP A 106 -24.44 -4.91 3.70
N LYS A 107 -25.61 -4.29 3.81
CA LYS A 107 -25.76 -2.92 4.34
C LYS A 107 -25.33 -2.84 5.79
N SER A 108 -25.74 -3.81 6.61
CA SER A 108 -25.36 -3.86 8.02
C SER A 108 -23.85 -4.01 8.19
N PHE A 109 -23.20 -4.83 7.37
CA PHE A 109 -21.75 -5.02 7.43
C PHE A 109 -21.02 -3.74 7.06
N LEU A 110 -21.43 -3.09 5.96
CA LEU A 110 -20.89 -1.80 5.55
C LEU A 110 -21.09 -0.73 6.63
N LYS A 111 -22.28 -0.68 7.24
CA LYS A 111 -22.54 0.28 8.33
C LYS A 111 -21.73 -0.04 9.59
N THR A 112 -21.53 -1.31 9.93
CA THR A 112 -20.65 -1.68 11.06
C THR A 112 -19.19 -1.33 10.80
N PHE A 113 -18.72 -1.52 9.56
CA PHE A 113 -17.38 -1.09 9.16
C PHE A 113 -17.24 0.44 9.23
N ASP A 114 -18.20 1.18 8.69
CA ASP A 114 -18.28 2.65 8.78
C ASP A 114 -18.24 3.13 10.24
N MET A 115 -19.09 2.57 11.10
CA MET A 115 -19.11 2.89 12.54
C MET A 115 -17.79 2.55 13.25
N SER A 116 -17.01 1.58 12.75
CA SER A 116 -15.71 1.24 13.34
C SER A 116 -14.64 2.31 13.10
N LEU A 117 -14.78 3.13 12.04
CA LEU A 117 -13.87 4.23 11.72
C LEU A 117 -14.04 5.43 12.64
N GLY A 118 -15.05 5.42 13.51
CA GLY A 118 -15.33 6.47 14.50
C GLY A 118 -16.59 7.28 14.20
N GLU A 119 -17.25 7.06 13.07
CA GLU A 119 -18.51 7.73 12.72
C GLU A 119 -19.70 7.04 13.40
N TYR A 120 -20.01 7.48 14.63
CA TYR A 120 -20.99 6.82 15.48
C TYR A 120 -22.31 7.60 15.63
N GLU A 121 -23.29 7.27 14.79
CA GLU A 121 -24.64 7.85 14.84
C GLU A 121 -25.57 7.11 15.83
N TYR A 122 -25.23 7.18 17.13
CA TYR A 122 -25.98 6.46 18.17
C TYR A 122 -27.47 6.86 18.24
N VAL A 123 -27.75 8.16 18.18
CA VAL A 123 -29.10 8.72 18.34
C VAL A 123 -30.02 8.26 17.21
N SER A 124 -29.51 8.30 15.97
CA SER A 124 -30.27 7.95 14.77
C SER A 124 -30.71 6.48 14.76
N TYR A 125 -29.82 5.56 15.14
CA TYR A 125 -30.02 4.13 14.93
C TYR A 125 -30.35 3.32 16.19
N PHE A 126 -29.85 3.73 17.36
CA PHE A 126 -29.95 2.93 18.59
C PHE A 126 -30.88 3.56 19.64
N GLN A 127 -31.11 4.88 19.61
CA GLN A 127 -32.05 5.54 20.52
C GLN A 127 -33.51 5.47 20.02
N SER A 128 -33.70 5.50 18.71
CA SER A 128 -35.00 5.49 18.01
C SER A 128 -35.69 4.12 17.98
N ILE A 129 -35.01 3.06 18.42
CA ILE A 129 -35.57 1.71 18.50
C ILE A 129 -36.63 1.66 19.60
N ASN A 130 -37.75 1.01 19.28
CA ASN A 130 -38.83 0.69 20.21
C ASN A 130 -38.91 -0.82 20.42
N GLY A 131 -39.10 -1.27 21.66
CA GLY A 131 -39.28 -2.68 22.01
C GLY A 131 -38.21 -3.24 22.96
N ILE A 132 -38.38 -4.52 23.33
CA ILE A 132 -37.55 -5.23 24.33
C ILE A 132 -36.08 -5.32 23.87
N PHE A 133 -35.85 -5.42 22.56
CA PHE A 133 -34.51 -5.47 21.98
C PHE A 133 -33.72 -4.17 22.13
N LYS A 134 -34.36 -3.04 22.48
CA LYS A 134 -33.71 -1.73 22.61
C LYS A 134 -32.54 -1.76 23.59
N GLN A 135 -32.76 -2.30 24.80
CA GLN A 135 -31.72 -2.31 25.83
C GLN A 135 -30.53 -3.16 25.41
N TYR A 136 -30.78 -4.36 24.87
CA TYR A 136 -29.72 -5.24 24.37
C TYR A 136 -28.94 -4.62 23.21
N ALA A 137 -29.64 -3.99 22.25
CA ALA A 137 -29.04 -3.30 21.12
C ALA A 137 -28.18 -2.12 21.55
N GLN A 138 -28.60 -1.36 22.55
CA GLN A 138 -27.82 -0.25 23.11
C GLN A 138 -26.60 -0.74 23.87
N THR A 139 -26.73 -1.78 24.68
CA THR A 139 -25.60 -2.36 25.41
C THR A 139 -24.54 -2.90 24.46
N ILE A 140 -24.94 -3.72 23.47
CA ILE A 140 -23.98 -4.31 22.52
C ILE A 140 -23.32 -3.26 21.63
N SER A 141 -24.02 -2.16 21.33
CA SER A 141 -23.50 -1.07 20.53
C SER A 141 -22.46 -0.23 21.28
N VAL A 142 -22.68 0.02 22.58
CA VAL A 142 -21.66 0.65 23.45
C VAL A 142 -20.41 -0.23 23.59
N PHE A 143 -20.58 -1.54 23.80
CA PHE A 143 -19.45 -2.47 23.82
C PHE A 143 -18.69 -2.47 22.49
N PHE A 144 -19.40 -2.50 21.36
CA PHE A 144 -18.80 -2.37 20.04
C PHE A 144 -18.02 -1.06 19.91
N ALA A 145 -18.60 0.08 20.29
CA ALA A 145 -17.94 1.38 20.16
C ALA A 145 -16.60 1.43 20.92
N ILE A 146 -16.56 0.88 22.13
CA ILE A 146 -15.32 0.81 22.94
C ILE A 146 -14.31 -0.13 22.25
N ILE A 147 -14.71 -1.36 21.94
CA ILE A 147 -13.81 -2.36 21.37
C ILE A 147 -13.30 -1.91 20.00
N ALA A 148 -14.17 -1.43 19.12
CA ALA A 148 -13.81 -1.00 17.77
C ALA A 148 -12.90 0.23 17.78
N SER A 149 -13.20 1.25 18.59
CA SER A 149 -12.37 2.45 18.68
C SER A 149 -10.98 2.14 19.25
N VAL A 150 -10.92 1.34 20.32
CA VAL A 150 -9.66 0.93 20.95
C VAL A 150 -8.88 0.01 20.02
N ALA A 151 -9.52 -1.00 19.42
CA ALA A 151 -8.87 -1.93 18.52
C ALA A 151 -8.35 -1.23 17.26
N LEU A 152 -9.14 -0.38 16.61
CA LEU A 152 -8.77 0.23 15.34
C LEU A 152 -7.65 1.26 15.52
N ILE A 153 -7.72 2.12 16.53
CA ILE A 153 -6.65 3.11 16.80
C ILE A 153 -5.36 2.39 17.22
N ASN A 154 -5.44 1.43 18.15
CA ASN A 154 -4.23 0.74 18.61
C ASN A 154 -3.61 -0.16 17.55
N LEU A 155 -4.43 -0.75 16.67
CA LEU A 155 -3.96 -1.53 15.54
C LEU A 155 -3.27 -0.62 14.51
N LEU A 156 -3.91 0.48 14.10
CA LEU A 156 -3.32 1.40 13.12
C LEU A 156 -2.04 2.07 13.63
N VAL A 157 -2.04 2.55 14.88
CA VAL A 157 -0.86 3.19 15.50
C VAL A 157 0.23 2.16 15.80
N GLY A 158 -0.13 1.00 16.34
CA GLY A 158 0.80 -0.08 16.65
C GLY A 158 1.51 -0.62 15.41
N LEU A 159 0.79 -0.74 14.29
CA LEU A 159 1.36 -1.11 13.00
C LEU A 159 2.22 0.02 12.42
N ALA A 160 1.72 1.25 12.41
CA ALA A 160 2.45 2.37 11.83
C ALA A 160 3.81 2.61 12.50
N VAL A 161 3.88 2.52 13.84
CA VAL A 161 5.13 2.76 14.59
C VAL A 161 6.07 1.56 14.55
N GLY A 162 5.53 0.33 14.65
CA GLY A 162 6.34 -0.89 14.64
C GLY A 162 6.93 -1.22 13.25
N ASP A 163 6.16 -0.99 12.20
CA ASP A 163 6.56 -1.35 10.85
C ASP A 163 7.51 -0.34 10.23
N ILE A 164 7.37 0.95 10.50
CA ILE A 164 8.11 1.99 9.77
C ILE A 164 9.63 1.87 9.95
N GLU A 165 10.12 1.53 11.14
CA GLU A 165 11.57 1.40 11.39
C GLU A 165 12.16 0.16 10.71
N THR A 166 11.45 -0.96 10.79
CA THR A 166 11.86 -2.24 10.19
C THR A 166 11.81 -2.16 8.66
N ILE A 167 10.73 -1.60 8.11
CA ILE A 167 10.56 -1.37 6.67
C ILE A 167 11.61 -0.38 6.16
N ARG A 168 11.93 0.69 6.91
CA ARG A 168 12.93 1.68 6.50
C ARG A 168 14.32 1.08 6.30
N ARG A 169 14.78 0.21 7.21
CA ARG A 169 16.08 -0.45 7.07
C ARG A 169 16.15 -1.41 5.88
N SER A 170 15.06 -2.12 5.59
CA SER A 170 14.98 -3.09 4.48
C SER A 170 14.78 -2.42 3.10
N SER A 171 13.98 -1.36 3.05
CA SER A 171 13.57 -0.66 1.82
C SER A 171 14.74 -0.12 1.01
N SER A 172 15.77 0.45 1.66
CA SER A 172 16.97 0.95 0.97
C SER A 172 17.72 -0.15 0.21
N THR A 173 17.65 -1.41 0.65
CA THR A 173 18.27 -2.55 -0.06
C THR A 173 17.34 -3.11 -1.12
N LYS A 174 16.04 -3.22 -0.82
CA LYS A 174 15.02 -3.59 -1.81
C LYS A 174 15.04 -2.64 -3.01
N LEU A 175 15.13 -1.33 -2.78
CA LEU A 175 15.17 -0.32 -3.84
C LEU A 175 16.34 -0.53 -4.81
N ILE A 176 17.56 -0.75 -4.29
CA ILE A 176 18.72 -1.00 -5.15
C ILE A 176 18.52 -2.29 -5.95
N ALA A 177 17.97 -3.34 -5.33
CA ALA A 177 17.67 -4.59 -6.02
C ALA A 177 16.63 -4.39 -7.14
N VAL A 178 15.54 -3.65 -6.88
CA VAL A 178 14.51 -3.29 -7.88
C VAL A 178 15.15 -2.51 -9.03
N ARG A 179 16.00 -1.53 -8.75
CA ARG A 179 16.72 -0.75 -9.78
C ARG A 179 17.63 -1.62 -10.63
N VAL A 180 18.39 -2.52 -10.01
CA VAL A 180 19.28 -3.44 -10.73
C VAL A 180 18.48 -4.40 -11.61
N GLN A 181 17.35 -4.91 -11.10
CA GLN A 181 16.44 -5.74 -11.88
C GLN A 181 15.88 -4.98 -13.09
N LEU A 182 15.40 -3.74 -12.89
CA LEU A 182 14.89 -2.90 -13.97
C LEU A 182 15.95 -2.65 -15.04
N ILE A 183 17.18 -2.31 -14.64
CA ILE A 183 18.30 -2.11 -15.57
C ILE A 183 18.60 -3.40 -16.33
N ASN A 184 18.61 -4.55 -15.65
CA ASN A 184 18.87 -5.84 -16.28
C ASN A 184 17.76 -6.23 -17.27
N GLU A 185 16.49 -6.00 -16.92
CA GLU A 185 15.36 -6.23 -17.81
C GLU A 185 15.43 -5.31 -19.03
N MET A 186 15.67 -4.01 -18.84
CA MET A 186 15.88 -3.09 -19.95
C MET A 186 17.04 -3.55 -20.83
N GLN A 187 18.19 -3.88 -20.25
CA GLN A 187 19.33 -4.39 -21.00
C GLN A 187 18.94 -5.62 -21.82
N SER A 188 18.17 -6.56 -21.28
CA SER A 188 17.74 -7.76 -22.02
C SER A 188 16.85 -7.45 -23.24
N ILE A 189 16.09 -6.36 -23.22
CA ILE A 189 15.21 -5.91 -24.31
C ILE A 189 15.99 -5.06 -25.33
N PHE A 190 17.01 -4.34 -24.90
CA PHE A 190 17.78 -3.44 -25.77
C PHE A 190 18.54 -4.20 -26.87
N PRO A 191 18.50 -3.72 -28.13
CA PRO A 191 19.27 -4.33 -29.21
C PRO A 191 20.78 -4.30 -28.93
N ARG A 192 21.50 -5.37 -29.29
CA ARG A 192 22.96 -5.49 -29.06
C ARG A 192 23.76 -4.34 -29.66
N TRP A 193 23.34 -3.77 -30.78
CA TRP A 193 24.00 -2.63 -31.40
C TRP A 193 23.92 -1.36 -30.53
N LEU A 194 22.79 -1.15 -29.85
CA LEU A 194 22.57 0.02 -28.99
C LEU A 194 23.30 -0.15 -27.66
N GLN A 195 23.31 -1.37 -27.12
CA GLN A 195 24.12 -1.71 -25.95
C GLN A 195 25.61 -1.43 -26.22
N LYS A 196 26.17 -1.93 -27.32
CA LYS A 196 27.58 -1.72 -27.67
C LYS A 196 27.94 -0.24 -27.84
N ARG A 197 27.01 0.57 -28.36
CA ARG A 197 27.21 2.01 -28.57
C ARG A 197 27.15 2.82 -27.26
N LEU A 198 26.31 2.41 -26.32
CA LEU A 198 26.11 3.10 -25.03
C LEU A 198 27.02 2.58 -23.92
N HIS A 199 27.58 1.39 -24.07
CA HIS A 199 28.43 0.76 -23.07
C HIS A 199 29.76 1.51 -22.93
N GLN A 200 30.02 2.00 -21.72
CA GLN A 200 31.30 2.63 -21.35
C GLN A 200 31.89 1.84 -20.18
N ASN A 201 33.06 1.22 -20.41
CA ASN A 201 33.74 0.40 -19.39
C ASN A 201 34.43 1.22 -18.30
N THR A 202 34.62 2.53 -18.49
CA THR A 202 35.36 3.36 -17.55
C THR A 202 34.74 4.75 -17.49
N MET A 203 34.27 5.13 -16.31
CA MET A 203 33.77 6.48 -16.04
C MET A 203 34.83 7.24 -15.24
N LYS A 204 35.49 8.22 -15.86
CA LYS A 204 36.42 9.13 -15.16
C LYS A 204 35.60 10.18 -14.40
N LEU A 205 35.52 10.03 -13.07
CA LEU A 205 34.92 11.01 -12.17
C LEU A 205 35.92 12.14 -11.87
N TYR A 206 35.54 13.39 -12.16
CA TYR A 206 36.32 14.57 -11.80
C TYR A 206 35.61 15.30 -10.66
N PRO A 207 35.99 15.07 -9.38
CA PRO A 207 35.27 15.59 -8.22
C PRO A 207 35.25 17.12 -8.16
N ASN A 208 36.24 17.79 -8.78
CA ASN A 208 36.38 19.25 -8.73
C ASN A 208 36.05 19.97 -10.05
N LYS A 209 35.47 19.26 -11.04
CA LYS A 209 34.94 19.88 -12.26
C LYS A 209 33.43 19.75 -12.26
N ARG A 210 32.71 20.80 -11.83
CA ARG A 210 31.26 20.93 -12.09
C ARG A 210 31.07 21.07 -13.60
N ARG A 211 30.84 19.95 -14.29
CA ARG A 211 30.30 19.98 -15.64
C ARG A 211 28.90 20.60 -15.52
N GLN A 212 28.66 21.69 -16.25
CA GLN A 212 27.38 22.38 -16.38
C GLN A 212 26.38 21.43 -17.07
N ARG A 213 25.98 20.37 -16.35
CA ARG A 213 24.87 19.49 -16.72
C ARG A 213 23.63 20.17 -16.18
N SER A 214 22.53 20.11 -16.94
CA SER A 214 21.23 20.64 -16.54
C SER A 214 20.95 20.30 -15.07
N GLU A 215 20.50 21.29 -14.29
CA GLU A 215 20.32 21.17 -12.83
C GLU A 215 19.57 19.90 -12.40
N LEU A 216 18.61 19.46 -13.22
CA LEU A 216 17.85 18.21 -13.07
C LEU A 216 18.74 16.95 -13.05
N VAL A 217 19.72 16.84 -13.96
CA VAL A 217 20.60 15.67 -14.07
C VAL A 217 21.61 15.65 -12.92
N SER A 218 22.11 16.82 -12.51
CA SER A 218 22.95 16.91 -11.31
C SER A 218 22.18 16.60 -10.05
N TRP A 219 20.93 17.03 -9.93
CA TRP A 219 20.05 16.69 -8.81
C TRP A 219 19.81 15.18 -8.75
N LEU A 220 19.36 14.57 -9.87
CA LEU A 220 19.10 13.13 -10.00
C LEU A 220 20.31 12.25 -9.66
N LEU A 221 21.51 12.63 -10.13
CA LEU A 221 22.74 11.88 -9.84
C LEU A 221 23.21 12.09 -8.40
N ASN A 222 23.10 13.31 -7.86
CA ASN A 222 23.50 13.59 -6.48
C ASN A 222 22.63 12.85 -5.47
N SER A 223 21.32 12.70 -5.70
CA SER A 223 20.50 11.92 -4.76
C SER A 223 20.78 10.42 -4.80
N ALA A 224 21.05 9.88 -5.99
CA ALA A 224 21.45 8.49 -6.13
C ALA A 224 22.81 8.26 -5.44
N TYR A 225 23.71 9.24 -5.51
CA TYR A 225 25.00 9.22 -4.84
C TYR A 225 24.87 9.36 -3.32
N GLU A 226 24.06 10.30 -2.81
CA GLU A 226 23.86 10.48 -1.36
C GLU A 226 23.21 9.26 -0.71
N GLN A 227 22.23 8.63 -1.36
CA GLN A 227 21.63 7.40 -0.84
C GLN A 227 22.62 6.24 -0.78
N ALA A 228 23.56 6.17 -1.73
CA ALA A 228 24.61 5.15 -1.73
C ALA A 228 25.68 5.45 -0.66
N TYR A 229 26.04 6.72 -0.49
CA TYR A 229 27.06 7.17 0.47
C TYR A 229 26.59 6.99 1.91
N VAL A 230 25.40 7.50 2.26
CA VAL A 230 24.79 7.35 3.59
C VAL A 230 24.64 5.87 3.96
N LYS A 231 24.31 5.02 2.99
CA LYS A 231 24.16 3.58 3.23
C LYS A 231 25.49 2.85 3.40
N ALA A 232 26.54 3.28 2.71
CA ALA A 232 27.89 2.76 2.91
C ALA A 232 28.46 3.20 4.28
N GLU A 233 28.22 4.46 4.66
CA GLU A 233 28.68 5.03 5.93
C GLU A 233 27.98 4.37 7.13
N LEU A 234 26.66 4.16 7.07
CA LEU A 234 25.91 3.43 8.09
C LEU A 234 26.34 1.95 8.22
N ARG A 235 26.78 1.31 7.12
CA ARG A 235 27.35 -0.04 7.16
C ARG A 235 28.72 -0.09 7.82
N MET A 236 29.55 0.93 7.60
CA MET A 236 30.86 1.05 8.26
C MET A 236 30.71 1.30 9.76
N ILE A 237 29.77 2.16 10.16
CA ILE A 237 29.47 2.45 11.57
C ILE A 237 28.88 1.22 12.28
N GLY A 238 27.98 0.48 11.61
CA GLY A 238 27.42 -0.77 12.15
C GLY A 238 28.48 -1.84 12.37
N ARG A 239 29.37 -2.03 11.40
CA ARG A 239 30.48 -3.01 11.48
C ARG A 239 31.48 -2.65 12.58
N SER A 240 31.83 -1.36 12.71
CA SER A 240 32.70 -0.88 13.80
C SER A 240 32.11 -1.08 15.19
N ARG A 241 30.77 -1.09 15.33
CA ARG A 241 30.08 -1.36 16.60
C ARG A 241 30.01 -2.85 16.93
N GLU A 242 29.82 -3.70 15.93
CA GLU A 242 29.87 -5.16 16.09
C GLU A 242 31.28 -5.65 16.44
N ASP A 243 32.31 -5.04 15.83
CA ASP A 243 33.71 -5.33 16.13
C ASP A 243 34.10 -4.90 17.56
N GLN A 244 33.56 -3.76 18.06
CA GLN A 244 33.72 -3.33 19.46
C GLN A 244 32.99 -4.25 20.45
N PHE A 245 31.76 -4.65 20.14
CA PHE A 245 30.97 -5.54 21.01
C PHE A 245 31.56 -6.95 21.09
N SER A 246 32.16 -7.43 19.99
CA SER A 246 32.84 -8.74 19.95
C SER A 246 34.16 -8.76 20.72
N ALA A 247 34.76 -7.59 20.98
CA ALA A 247 35.99 -7.45 21.76
C ALA A 247 35.75 -7.35 23.29
N GLU A 248 34.51 -7.10 23.72
CA GLU A 248 34.15 -6.92 25.14
C GLU A 248 33.54 -8.17 25.80
N LEU A 249 33.34 -9.26 25.07
CA LEU A 249 32.84 -10.53 25.63
C LEU A 249 33.99 -11.33 26.26
N PRO A 250 33.99 -11.58 27.59
CA PRO A 250 34.97 -12.46 28.21
C PRO A 250 34.71 -13.92 27.83
N SER A 251 35.79 -14.66 27.55
CA SER A 251 35.83 -16.09 27.20
C SER A 251 35.24 -16.99 28.27
#